data_AF-A0A4Y2TZ62-F1
#
_entry.id   AF-A0A4Y2TZ62-F1
#
_cell.length_a   1.000
_cell.length_b   1.000
_cell.length_c   1.000
_cell.angle_alpha   90.00
_cell.angle_beta   90.00
_cell.angle_gamma   90.00
#
_symmetry.space_group_name_H-M   'P 1'
#
loop_
_entity.id
_entity.type
_entity.pdbx_description
1 polymer ?
#
loop_
_entity_poly.entity_id
_entity_poly.type
_entity_poly.pdbx_seq_one_letter_code
_entity_poly.pdbx_strand_id
1 'polypeptide(L)'
;MRVLNEWRKGYRRLAKLMVLEGRIPDEDILFFMDLEEIKELLETRSPRIISKAIHRRRRQPIIDRYIFPEIIKGFPLPINAEKKIALNTDDNFSMKGIPVSQGVATGMVRVALDLEEASLLKPGEILVTYSTDIGWSPYFPFLGGVVTELGGLISHGAVVSREYGLPCVAGLHGATQQFQTGDYVLLDGNKGILQRLPKPEDS
;
A
#
# COMPACT_ATOMS: atom_id res chain seq x y z
N MET A 1 13.57 -7.52 -12.96
CA MET A 1 14.11 -6.65 -11.88
C MET A 1 15.48 -6.03 -12.18
N ARG A 2 16.48 -6.77 -12.70
CA ARG A 2 17.84 -6.23 -12.97
C ARG A 2 17.86 -5.04 -13.95
N VAL A 3 17.13 -5.14 -15.06
CA VAL A 3 17.09 -4.10 -16.11
C VAL A 3 16.56 -2.76 -15.57
N LEU A 4 15.43 -2.77 -14.86
CA LEU A 4 14.86 -1.58 -14.22
C LEU A 4 15.81 -0.91 -13.22
N ASN A 5 16.56 -1.71 -12.46
CA ASN A 5 17.56 -1.18 -11.52
C ASN A 5 18.73 -0.50 -12.25
N GLU A 6 19.20 -1.08 -13.36
CA GLU A 6 20.25 -0.47 -14.18
C GLU A 6 19.76 0.84 -14.83
N TRP A 7 18.53 0.88 -15.34
CA TRP A 7 17.90 2.13 -15.80
C TRP A 7 17.83 3.17 -14.69
N ARG A 8 17.40 2.79 -13.48
CA ARG A 8 17.32 3.71 -12.33
C ARG A 8 18.70 4.27 -11.97
N LYS A 9 19.75 3.44 -11.97
CA LYS A 9 21.13 3.91 -11.76
C LYS A 9 21.57 4.87 -12.87
N GLY A 10 21.26 4.56 -14.13
CA GLY A 10 21.51 5.41 -15.28
C GLY A 10 20.84 6.77 -15.15
N TYR A 11 19.54 6.81 -14.85
CA TYR A 11 18.78 8.04 -14.65
C TYR A 11 19.28 8.84 -13.44
N ARG A 12 19.64 8.21 -12.33
CA ARG A 12 20.27 8.91 -11.19
C ARG A 12 21.61 9.50 -11.56
N ARG A 13 22.43 8.79 -12.34
CA ARG A 13 23.70 9.34 -12.82
C ARG A 13 23.48 10.51 -13.77
N LEU A 14 22.51 10.41 -14.67
CA LEU A 14 22.12 11.49 -15.57
C LEU A 14 21.65 12.71 -14.77
N ALA A 15 20.76 12.52 -13.79
CA ALA A 15 20.26 13.59 -12.94
C ALA A 15 21.39 14.34 -12.23
N LYS A 16 22.36 13.60 -11.65
CA LYS A 16 23.56 14.19 -11.05
C LYS A 16 24.33 15.09 -12.00
N LEU A 17 24.55 14.63 -13.23
CA LEU A 17 25.24 15.43 -14.25
C LEU A 17 24.43 16.67 -14.65
N MET A 18 23.12 16.53 -14.80
CA MET A 18 22.24 17.64 -15.14
C MET A 18 22.15 18.70 -14.03
N VAL A 19 22.23 18.31 -12.76
CA VAL A 19 22.36 19.26 -11.63
C VAL A 19 23.70 19.99 -11.69
N LEU A 20 24.81 19.27 -11.92
CA LEU A 20 26.14 19.87 -12.05
C LEU A 20 26.22 20.87 -13.22
N GLU A 21 25.52 20.60 -14.32
CA GLU A 21 25.39 21.50 -15.46
C GLU A 21 24.38 22.64 -15.26
N GLY A 22 23.69 22.69 -14.12
CA GLY A 22 22.65 23.68 -13.82
C GLY A 22 21.38 23.56 -14.66
N ARG A 23 21.12 22.40 -15.28
CA ARG A 23 19.93 22.15 -16.11
C ARG A 23 18.69 21.85 -15.28
N ILE A 24 18.86 21.22 -14.13
CA ILE A 24 17.78 20.89 -13.20
C ILE A 24 18.17 21.31 -11.78
N PRO A 25 17.18 21.68 -10.94
CA PRO A 25 17.45 22.17 -9.58
C PRO A 25 17.92 21.09 -8.60
N ASP A 26 17.50 19.84 -8.80
CA ASP A 26 17.81 18.71 -7.92
C ASP A 26 17.73 17.39 -8.68
N GLU A 27 18.24 16.29 -8.11
CA GLU A 27 18.29 15.00 -8.78
C GLU A 27 16.90 14.36 -8.96
N ASP A 28 15.98 14.58 -8.02
CA ASP A 28 14.70 13.88 -7.97
C ASP A 28 13.69 14.43 -8.96
N ILE A 29 13.85 15.69 -9.36
CA ILE A 29 12.93 16.33 -10.32
C ILE A 29 12.87 15.62 -11.68
N LEU A 30 13.92 14.89 -12.04
CA LEU A 30 13.97 14.08 -13.25
C LEU A 30 12.88 13.00 -13.25
N PHE A 31 12.48 12.47 -12.09
CA PHE A 31 11.40 11.47 -11.98
C PHE A 31 10.00 12.05 -12.15
N PHE A 32 9.87 13.37 -12.31
CA PHE A 32 8.62 14.06 -12.60
C PHE A 32 8.56 14.53 -14.06
N MET A 33 9.43 14.03 -14.92
CA MET A 33 9.47 14.28 -16.36
C MET A 33 9.21 12.98 -17.12
N ASP A 34 8.61 13.09 -18.31
CA ASP A 34 8.60 11.98 -19.26
C ASP A 34 9.91 11.88 -20.05
N LEU A 35 10.09 10.79 -20.81
CA LEU A 35 11.34 10.56 -21.54
C LEU A 35 11.57 11.57 -22.68
N GLU A 36 10.50 12.09 -23.27
CA GLU A 36 10.57 13.10 -24.34
C GLU A 36 10.99 14.45 -23.76
N GLU A 37 10.42 14.83 -22.61
CA GLU A 37 10.80 16.01 -21.83
C GLU A 37 12.27 15.95 -21.38
N ILE A 38 12.77 14.80 -20.94
CA ILE A 38 14.19 14.62 -20.60
C ILE A 38 15.07 14.84 -21.84
N LYS A 39 14.70 14.24 -22.97
CA LYS A 39 15.45 14.41 -24.23
C LYS A 39 15.45 15.87 -24.69
N GLU A 40 14.29 16.52 -24.69
CA GLU A 40 14.17 17.94 -25.06
C GLU A 40 15.00 18.83 -24.13
N LEU A 41 15.04 18.54 -22.83
CA LEU A 41 15.81 19.31 -21.85
C LEU A 41 17.33 19.16 -22.04
N LEU A 42 17.80 18.02 -22.55
CA LEU A 42 19.20 17.80 -22.93
C LEU A 42 19.59 18.65 -24.15
N GLU A 43 18.68 18.84 -25.09
CA GLU A 43 18.93 19.62 -26.32
C GLU A 43 18.72 21.13 -26.14
N THR A 44 17.71 21.57 -25.38
CA THR A 44 17.18 22.96 -25.44
C THR A 44 17.28 23.77 -24.15
N ARG A 45 17.51 23.14 -22.98
CA ARG A 45 17.45 23.79 -21.64
C ARG A 45 16.12 24.52 -21.34
N SER A 46 15.00 24.05 -21.89
CA SER A 46 13.69 24.68 -21.74
C SER A 46 13.21 24.79 -20.26
N PRO A 47 13.01 26.02 -19.72
CA PRO A 47 12.55 26.21 -18.33
C PRO A 47 11.08 25.79 -18.13
N ARG A 48 10.32 25.67 -19.23
CA ARG A 48 8.92 25.21 -19.20
C ARG A 48 8.81 23.76 -18.74
N ILE A 49 9.74 22.90 -19.14
CA ILE A 49 9.78 21.49 -18.75
C ILE A 49 10.01 21.36 -17.25
N ILE A 50 10.98 22.12 -16.73
CA ILE A 50 11.29 22.19 -15.29
C ILE A 50 10.04 22.64 -14.53
N SER A 51 9.36 23.69 -15.00
CA SER A 51 8.15 24.22 -14.36
C SER A 51 7.02 23.18 -14.30
N LYS A 52 6.80 22.41 -15.38
CA LYS A 52 5.85 21.28 -15.40
C LYS A 52 6.24 20.20 -14.39
N ALA A 53 7.50 19.81 -14.34
CA ALA A 53 8.00 18.80 -13.42
C ALA A 53 7.82 19.22 -11.94
N ILE A 54 8.14 20.48 -11.61
CA ILE A 54 7.86 21.06 -10.27
C ILE A 54 6.37 20.97 -9.95
N HIS A 55 5.51 21.30 -10.92
CA HIS A 55 4.06 21.24 -10.72
C HIS A 55 3.57 19.82 -10.44
N ARG A 56 4.06 18.82 -11.20
CA ARG A 56 3.75 17.40 -10.95
C ARG A 56 4.24 16.96 -9.57
N ARG A 57 5.47 17.30 -9.20
CA ARG A 57 6.03 17.00 -7.87
C ARG A 57 5.18 17.57 -6.73
N ARG A 58 4.71 18.81 -6.86
CA ARG A 58 3.84 19.44 -5.85
C ARG A 58 2.48 18.76 -5.72
N ARG A 59 1.97 18.13 -6.79
CA ARG A 59 0.67 17.44 -6.80
C ARG A 59 0.76 15.98 -6.41
N GLN A 60 1.95 15.38 -6.43
CA GLN A 60 2.15 13.97 -6.11
C GLN A 60 1.48 13.57 -4.77
N PRO A 61 1.66 14.29 -3.65
CA PRO A 61 1.02 13.90 -2.38
C PRO A 61 -0.51 14.00 -2.38
N ILE A 62 -1.10 14.76 -3.31
CA ILE A 62 -2.55 14.84 -3.50
C ILE A 62 -3.02 13.64 -4.33
N ILE A 63 -2.28 13.32 -5.40
CA ILE A 63 -2.59 12.21 -6.31
C ILE A 63 -2.43 10.87 -5.59
N ASP A 64 -1.40 10.70 -4.78
CA ASP A 64 -1.13 9.47 -4.01
C ASP A 64 -2.25 9.12 -3.03
N ARG A 65 -3.03 10.13 -2.62
CA ARG A 65 -4.20 9.92 -1.76
C ARG A 65 -5.41 9.43 -2.52
N TYR A 66 -5.45 9.50 -3.85
CA TYR A 66 -6.63 9.09 -4.62
C TYR A 66 -6.81 7.58 -4.65
N ILE A 67 -8.02 7.13 -4.31
CA ILE A 67 -8.43 5.74 -4.41
C ILE A 67 -9.31 5.62 -5.64
N PHE A 68 -8.93 4.76 -6.57
CA PHE A 68 -9.67 4.51 -7.81
C PHE A 68 -10.47 3.20 -7.71
N PRO A 69 -11.60 3.08 -8.43
CA PRO A 69 -12.31 1.81 -8.51
C PRO A 69 -11.43 0.75 -9.18
N GLU A 70 -11.61 -0.51 -8.79
CA GLU A 70 -10.92 -1.64 -9.44
C GLU A 70 -11.20 -1.70 -10.95
N ILE A 71 -12.41 -1.28 -11.35
CA ILE A 71 -12.81 -1.20 -12.76
C ILE A 71 -13.11 0.25 -13.11
N ILE A 72 -12.27 0.83 -13.96
CA ILE A 72 -12.43 2.17 -14.50
C ILE A 72 -13.00 2.05 -15.91
N LYS A 73 -14.13 2.73 -16.18
CA LYS A 73 -14.68 2.88 -17.53
C LYS A 73 -14.63 4.34 -17.93
N GLY A 74 -13.89 4.66 -18.99
CA GLY A 74 -13.68 6.04 -19.43
C GLY A 74 -12.68 6.77 -18.54
N PHE A 75 -12.99 8.00 -18.13
CA PHE A 75 -12.08 8.81 -17.34
C PHE A 75 -11.97 8.30 -15.89
N PRO A 76 -10.75 8.20 -15.34
CA PRO A 76 -10.54 7.74 -13.96
C PRO A 76 -11.01 8.82 -12.98
N LEU A 77 -12.06 8.51 -12.21
CA LEU A 77 -12.55 9.35 -11.13
C LEU A 77 -12.22 8.70 -9.78
N PRO A 78 -11.64 9.44 -8.81
CA PRO A 78 -11.36 8.90 -7.49
C PRO A 78 -12.65 8.74 -6.67
N ILE A 79 -12.76 7.64 -5.92
CA ILE A 79 -13.92 7.32 -5.08
C ILE A 79 -13.86 8.07 -3.74
N ASN A 80 -12.67 8.29 -3.22
CA ASN A 80 -12.47 8.88 -1.89
C ASN A 80 -12.63 10.41 -1.84
N ALA A 81 -13.09 11.03 -2.93
CA ALA A 81 -13.40 12.46 -2.96
C ALA A 81 -14.63 12.83 -2.10
N GLU A 82 -15.50 11.87 -1.74
CA GLU A 82 -16.83 12.21 -1.18
C GLU A 82 -17.24 11.55 0.15
N LYS A 83 -16.54 10.55 0.71
CA LYS A 83 -17.02 9.89 1.95
C LYS A 83 -15.91 9.53 2.93
N LYS A 84 -15.88 10.21 4.08
CA LYS A 84 -15.41 9.60 5.33
C LYS A 84 -16.45 8.55 5.71
N ILE A 85 -16.10 7.27 5.58
CA ILE A 85 -16.93 6.21 6.15
C ILE A 85 -16.86 6.40 7.68
N ALA A 86 -18.01 6.54 8.35
CA ALA A 86 -18.03 6.60 9.79
C ALA A 86 -17.44 5.29 10.35
N LEU A 87 -16.54 5.41 11.33
CA LEU A 87 -15.99 4.26 12.05
C LEU A 87 -17.15 3.54 12.75
N ASN A 88 -17.30 2.25 12.50
CA ASN A 88 -18.19 1.44 13.31
C ASN A 88 -17.48 1.07 14.62
N THR A 89 -18.00 1.54 15.75
CA THR A 89 -17.45 1.28 17.10
C THR A 89 -18.13 0.12 17.80
N ASP A 90 -18.98 -0.66 17.10
CA ASP A 90 -19.58 -1.87 17.65
C ASP A 90 -18.48 -2.90 17.93
N ASP A 91 -18.45 -3.42 19.16
CA ASP A 91 -17.54 -4.47 19.62
C ASP A 91 -17.80 -5.81 18.92
N ASN A 92 -18.91 -5.93 18.20
CA ASN A 92 -19.27 -7.10 17.39
C ASN A 92 -19.28 -6.81 15.87
N PHE A 93 -18.65 -5.70 15.45
CA PHE A 93 -18.55 -5.35 14.04
C PHE A 93 -17.80 -6.44 13.26
N SER A 94 -18.37 -6.89 12.15
CA SER A 94 -17.76 -7.89 11.28
C SER A 94 -17.79 -7.47 9.82
N MET A 95 -16.76 -7.88 9.10
CA MET A 95 -16.60 -7.68 7.67
C MET A 95 -16.33 -9.03 7.01
N LYS A 96 -16.82 -9.17 5.78
CA LYS A 96 -16.63 -10.38 4.97
C LYS A 96 -15.85 -10.05 3.72
N GLY A 97 -14.86 -10.88 3.42
CA GLY A 97 -14.12 -10.85 2.16
C GLY A 97 -13.93 -12.25 1.60
N ILE A 98 -12.84 -12.41 0.86
CA ILE A 98 -12.50 -13.64 0.17
C ILE A 98 -11.65 -14.49 1.12
N PRO A 99 -12.08 -15.71 1.49
CA PRO A 99 -11.24 -16.65 2.23
C PRO A 99 -10.08 -17.08 1.33
N VAL A 100 -8.85 -16.82 1.78
CA VAL A 100 -7.66 -17.06 0.97
C VAL A 100 -6.83 -18.20 1.53
N SER A 101 -6.55 -18.15 2.84
CA SER A 101 -5.79 -19.18 3.55
C SER A 101 -6.59 -19.60 4.77
N GLN A 102 -6.77 -20.91 4.92
CA GLN A 102 -7.57 -21.51 5.98
C GLN A 102 -6.91 -21.33 7.35
N GLY A 103 -7.73 -21.39 8.40
CA GLY A 103 -7.30 -21.20 9.78
C GLY A 103 -8.16 -20.20 10.51
N VAL A 104 -8.03 -20.18 11.83
CA VAL A 104 -8.68 -19.22 12.70
C VAL A 104 -7.63 -18.69 13.67
N ALA A 105 -7.54 -17.36 13.78
CA ALA A 105 -6.65 -16.70 14.72
C ALA A 105 -7.37 -15.55 15.42
N THR A 106 -6.92 -15.27 16.63
CA THR A 106 -7.30 -14.08 17.40
C THR A 106 -6.05 -13.31 17.76
N GLY A 107 -6.13 -11.98 17.75
CA GLY A 107 -4.97 -11.16 18.05
C GLY A 107 -5.29 -9.68 17.99
N MET A 108 -4.30 -8.87 18.39
CA MET A 108 -4.39 -7.42 18.22
C MET A 108 -4.17 -7.04 16.77
N VAL A 109 -4.99 -6.13 16.26
CA VAL A 109 -4.85 -5.56 14.93
C VAL A 109 -3.64 -4.64 14.88
N ARG A 110 -2.88 -4.76 13.81
CA ARG A 110 -1.98 -3.71 13.33
C ARG A 110 -2.47 -3.26 11.96
N VAL A 111 -2.93 -2.02 11.86
CA VAL A 111 -3.12 -1.38 10.57
C VAL A 111 -1.78 -0.81 10.13
N ALA A 112 -1.28 -1.27 8.98
CA ALA A 112 -0.05 -0.77 8.37
C ALA A 112 -0.25 -0.58 6.86
N LEU A 113 -0.05 0.63 6.36
CA LEU A 113 -0.22 1.01 4.95
C LEU A 113 1.10 1.00 4.18
N ASP A 114 2.23 1.04 4.88
CA ASP A 114 3.57 0.99 4.30
C ASP A 114 4.54 0.13 5.14
N LEU A 115 5.76 -0.02 4.63
CA LEU A 115 6.80 -0.82 5.29
C LEU A 115 7.39 -0.12 6.53
N GLU A 116 7.24 1.19 6.68
CA GLU A 116 7.68 1.91 7.87
C GLU A 116 6.74 1.58 9.03
N GLU A 117 5.43 1.60 8.80
CA GLU A 117 4.42 1.16 9.77
C GLU A 117 4.51 -0.34 10.04
N ALA A 118 4.81 -1.16 9.03
CA ALA A 118 5.02 -2.59 9.20
C ALA A 118 6.19 -2.91 10.14
N SER A 119 7.19 -2.03 10.25
CA SER A 119 8.32 -2.23 11.18
C SER A 119 7.90 -2.24 12.66
N LEU A 120 6.71 -1.75 12.99
CA LEU A 120 6.14 -1.72 14.33
C LEU A 120 5.30 -2.97 14.67
N LEU A 121 5.18 -3.91 13.74
CA LEU A 121 4.46 -5.17 13.94
C LEU A 121 5.05 -5.96 15.12
N LYS A 122 4.17 -6.47 15.97
CA LYS A 122 4.54 -7.37 17.06
C LYS A 122 4.17 -8.82 16.73
N PRO A 123 4.90 -9.81 17.30
CA PRO A 123 4.56 -11.21 17.13
C PRO A 123 3.11 -11.52 17.54
N GLY A 124 2.40 -12.25 16.70
CA GLY A 124 1.01 -12.66 16.90
C GLY A 124 -0.04 -11.61 16.51
N GLU A 125 0.35 -10.40 16.10
CA GLU A 125 -0.60 -9.39 15.60
C GLU A 125 -1.26 -9.83 14.28
N ILE A 126 -2.51 -9.40 14.08
CA ILE A 126 -3.23 -9.55 12.82
C ILE A 126 -2.92 -8.31 11.96
N LEU A 127 -2.22 -8.51 10.84
CA LEU A 127 -1.91 -7.43 9.91
C LEU A 127 -3.16 -7.07 9.10
N VAL A 128 -3.55 -5.79 9.12
CA VAL A 128 -4.58 -5.22 8.24
C VAL A 128 -3.90 -4.18 7.34
N THR A 129 -3.92 -4.40 6.03
CA THR A 129 -3.26 -3.50 5.07
C THR A 129 -4.09 -3.32 3.80
N TYR A 130 -3.72 -2.33 2.97
CA TYR A 130 -4.37 -2.13 1.69
C TYR A 130 -3.98 -3.25 0.71
N SER A 131 -2.68 -3.50 0.52
CA SER A 131 -2.17 -4.59 -0.32
C SER A 131 -0.75 -4.95 0.11
N THR A 132 -0.27 -6.12 -0.31
CA THR A 132 1.09 -6.59 0.00
C THR A 132 1.89 -6.83 -1.27
N ASP A 133 3.20 -6.63 -1.15
CA ASP A 133 4.21 -6.98 -2.15
C ASP A 133 5.38 -7.74 -1.49
N ILE A 134 6.41 -8.06 -2.27
CA ILE A 134 7.59 -8.84 -1.83
C ILE A 134 8.29 -8.17 -0.63
N GLY A 135 8.22 -6.85 -0.48
CA GLY A 135 8.80 -6.13 0.66
C GLY A 135 8.16 -6.50 2.00
N TRP A 136 6.96 -7.07 2.00
CA TRP A 136 6.24 -7.48 3.20
C TRP A 136 6.62 -8.87 3.69
N SER A 137 7.19 -9.73 2.83
CA SER A 137 7.51 -11.13 3.14
C SER A 137 8.31 -11.34 4.44
N PRO A 138 9.28 -10.47 4.81
CA PRO A 138 10.03 -10.64 6.07
C PRO A 138 9.17 -10.57 7.35
N TYR A 139 7.98 -9.96 7.29
CA TYR A 139 7.11 -9.79 8.45
C TYR A 139 6.16 -10.98 8.67
N PHE A 140 5.83 -11.72 7.61
CA PHE A 140 4.88 -12.84 7.67
C PHE A 140 5.21 -13.89 8.75
N PRO A 141 6.48 -14.31 8.96
CA PRO A 141 6.79 -15.35 9.94
C PRO A 141 6.33 -15.08 11.38
N PHE A 142 6.07 -13.82 11.74
CA PHE A 142 5.68 -13.43 13.11
C PHE A 142 4.21 -13.04 13.24
N LEU A 143 3.42 -13.04 12.15
CA LEU A 143 2.02 -12.63 12.19
C LEU A 143 1.12 -13.73 12.76
N GLY A 144 0.01 -13.32 13.38
CA GLY A 144 -1.09 -14.23 13.71
C GLY A 144 -2.04 -14.46 12.53
N GLY A 145 -2.05 -13.55 11.56
CA GLY A 145 -2.92 -13.60 10.38
C GLY A 145 -2.81 -12.34 9.52
N VAL A 146 -3.39 -12.41 8.32
CA VAL A 146 -3.27 -11.35 7.31
C VAL A 146 -4.63 -10.97 6.73
N VAL A 147 -4.89 -9.67 6.65
CA VAL A 147 -6.07 -9.10 6.02
C VAL A 147 -5.64 -8.04 5.01
N THR A 148 -6.13 -8.15 3.78
CA THR A 148 -5.88 -7.14 2.74
C THR A 148 -7.18 -6.59 2.17
N GLU A 149 -7.23 -5.28 1.92
CA GLU A 149 -8.37 -4.67 1.20
C GLU A 149 -8.38 -5.06 -0.27
N LEU A 150 -7.19 -5.06 -0.90
CA LEU A 150 -6.98 -5.38 -2.30
C LEU A 150 -6.24 -6.71 -2.43
N GLY A 151 -6.63 -7.49 -3.43
CA GLY A 151 -6.06 -8.79 -3.75
C GLY A 151 -7.11 -9.88 -3.83
N GLY A 152 -6.71 -11.01 -4.41
CA GLY A 152 -7.56 -12.19 -4.55
C GLY A 152 -6.82 -13.47 -4.18
N LEU A 153 -7.41 -14.61 -4.56
CA LEU A 153 -6.94 -15.95 -4.20
C LEU A 153 -5.49 -16.27 -4.59
N ILE A 154 -4.93 -15.56 -5.57
CA ILE A 154 -3.58 -15.76 -6.12
C ILE A 154 -2.67 -14.53 -5.93
N SER A 155 -3.08 -13.56 -5.12
CA SER A 155 -2.26 -12.39 -4.81
C SER A 155 -0.99 -12.75 -4.04
N HIS A 156 -0.01 -11.84 -3.98
CA HIS A 156 1.22 -12.08 -3.22
C HIS A 156 0.93 -12.46 -1.75
N GLY A 157 0.15 -11.64 -1.05
CA GLY A 157 -0.25 -11.94 0.33
C GLY A 157 -0.99 -13.27 0.48
N ALA A 158 -1.75 -13.69 -0.54
CA ALA A 158 -2.43 -14.98 -0.54
C ALA A 158 -1.48 -16.16 -0.58
N VAL A 159 -0.51 -16.12 -1.49
CA VAL A 159 0.47 -17.20 -1.66
C VAL A 159 1.33 -17.31 -0.41
N VAL A 160 1.90 -16.19 0.03
CA VAL A 160 2.80 -16.15 1.18
C VAL A 160 2.07 -16.57 2.47
N SER A 161 0.81 -16.16 2.68
CA SER A 161 0.05 -16.62 3.85
C SER A 161 -0.13 -18.13 3.89
N ARG A 162 -0.37 -18.78 2.74
CA ARG A 162 -0.49 -20.24 2.67
C ARG A 162 0.83 -20.94 2.95
N GLU A 163 1.95 -20.39 2.44
CA GLU A 163 3.29 -20.92 2.68
C GLU A 163 3.64 -20.94 4.17
N TYR A 164 3.24 -19.90 4.91
CA TYR A 164 3.46 -19.80 6.35
C TYR A 164 2.31 -20.37 7.20
N GLY A 165 1.26 -20.92 6.58
CA GLY A 165 0.11 -21.48 7.31
C GLY A 165 -0.71 -20.46 8.09
N LEU A 166 -0.68 -19.18 7.69
CA LEU A 166 -1.41 -18.10 8.34
C LEU A 166 -2.85 -18.03 7.83
N PRO A 167 -3.85 -17.78 8.69
CA PRO A 167 -5.18 -17.44 8.23
C PRO A 167 -5.14 -16.11 7.46
N CYS A 168 -5.78 -16.08 6.30
CA CYS A 168 -5.76 -14.91 5.43
C CYS A 168 -7.13 -14.65 4.80
N VAL A 169 -7.53 -13.39 4.82
CA VAL A 169 -8.73 -12.88 4.13
C VAL A 169 -8.36 -11.68 3.27
N ALA A 170 -8.66 -11.75 1.97
CA ALA A 170 -8.38 -10.66 1.03
C ALA A 170 -9.68 -10.03 0.53
N GLY A 171 -9.58 -8.89 -0.16
CA GLY A 171 -10.76 -8.22 -0.73
C GLY A 171 -11.66 -7.59 0.33
N LEU A 172 -11.13 -7.32 1.54
CA LEU A 172 -11.90 -6.75 2.64
C LEU A 172 -11.95 -5.22 2.54
N HIS A 173 -12.68 -4.72 1.54
CA HIS A 173 -12.67 -3.29 1.16
C HIS A 173 -13.07 -2.38 2.33
N GLY A 174 -12.21 -1.42 2.69
CA GLY A 174 -12.42 -0.50 3.81
C GLY A 174 -11.99 -1.02 5.18
N ALA A 175 -11.36 -2.21 5.28
CA ALA A 175 -10.83 -2.74 6.53
C ALA A 175 -9.84 -1.80 7.23
N THR A 176 -8.94 -1.14 6.50
CA THR A 176 -7.95 -0.21 7.09
C THR A 176 -8.59 1.07 7.62
N GLN A 177 -9.83 1.35 7.22
CA GLN A 177 -10.61 2.49 7.72
C GLN A 177 -11.56 2.10 8.85
N GLN A 178 -11.98 0.83 8.93
CA GLN A 178 -12.95 0.34 9.92
C GLN A 178 -12.30 -0.25 11.17
N PHE A 179 -11.14 -0.88 11.02
CA PHE A 179 -10.35 -1.43 12.13
C PHE A 179 -9.23 -0.47 12.49
N GLN A 180 -8.88 -0.42 13.77
CA GLN A 180 -7.79 0.40 14.27
C GLN A 180 -6.69 -0.46 14.90
N THR A 181 -5.47 0.03 14.84
CA THR A 181 -4.35 -0.59 15.56
C THR A 181 -4.66 -0.69 17.04
N GLY A 182 -4.56 -1.90 17.60
CA GLY A 182 -4.92 -2.20 18.98
C GLY A 182 -6.37 -2.68 19.19
N ASP A 183 -7.17 -2.80 18.13
CA ASP A 183 -8.43 -3.56 18.18
C ASP A 183 -8.13 -5.05 18.43
N TYR A 184 -8.93 -5.72 19.24
CA TYR A 184 -8.86 -7.18 19.37
C TYR A 184 -9.83 -7.82 18.39
N VAL A 185 -9.38 -8.79 17.60
CA VAL A 185 -10.19 -9.36 16.51
C VAL A 185 -10.10 -10.88 16.44
N LEU A 186 -11.14 -11.48 15.87
CA LEU A 186 -11.17 -12.82 15.32
C LEU A 186 -11.01 -12.75 13.79
N LEU A 187 -10.04 -13.47 13.26
CA LEU A 187 -9.85 -13.72 11.84
C LEU A 187 -10.20 -15.18 11.53
N ASP A 188 -11.27 -15.40 10.77
CA ASP A 188 -11.65 -16.72 10.26
C ASP A 188 -11.36 -16.79 8.74
N GLY A 189 -10.21 -17.36 8.41
CA GLY A 189 -9.76 -17.58 7.04
C GLY A 189 -10.56 -18.63 6.28
N ASN A 190 -11.38 -19.45 6.96
CA ASN A 190 -12.26 -20.43 6.31
C ASN A 190 -13.53 -19.78 5.79
N LYS A 191 -14.12 -18.89 6.60
CA LYS A 191 -15.36 -18.17 6.25
C LYS A 191 -15.12 -16.84 5.55
N GLY A 192 -13.89 -16.34 5.59
CA GLY A 192 -13.53 -15.04 5.04
C GLY A 192 -14.02 -13.89 5.93
N ILE A 193 -13.96 -14.05 7.25
CA ILE A 193 -14.53 -13.10 8.22
C ILE A 193 -13.43 -12.46 9.05
N LEU A 194 -13.50 -11.14 9.22
CA LEU A 194 -12.80 -10.40 10.26
C LEU A 194 -13.83 -9.78 11.19
N GLN A 195 -13.74 -10.05 12.49
CA GLN A 195 -14.72 -9.62 13.48
C GLN A 195 -14.01 -8.97 14.67
N ARG A 196 -14.47 -7.78 15.09
CA ARG A 196 -14.04 -7.17 16.34
C ARG A 196 -14.56 -7.99 17.51
N LEU A 197 -13.75 -8.08 18.55
CA LEU A 197 -14.08 -8.71 19.82
C LEU A 197 -13.86 -7.71 20.95
N PRO A 198 -14.55 -7.88 22.09
CA PRO A 198 -14.17 -7.20 23.32
C PRO A 198 -12.70 -7.48 23.65
N LYS A 199 -11.98 -6.46 24.10
CA LYS A 199 -10.59 -6.66 24.52
C LYS A 199 -10.54 -7.65 25.69
N PRO A 200 -9.57 -8.58 25.70
CA PRO A 200 -9.37 -9.45 26.86
C PRO A 200 -9.08 -8.55 28.08
N GLU A 201 -9.76 -8.80 29.19
CA GLU A 201 -9.47 -8.14 30.46
C GLU A 201 -8.05 -8.57 30.88
N ASP A 202 -7.14 -7.61 31.03
CA ASP A 202 -5.78 -7.85 31.51
C ASP A 202 -5.86 -8.53 32.90
N SER A 203 -5.51 -9.82 32.95
CA SER A 203 -5.41 -10.62 34.19
C SER A 203 -4.01 -10.55 34.77
#